data_AF-A0A139TQV2-F1
#
_entry.id   AF-A0A139TQV2-F1
#
_cell.length_a   1.000
_cell.length_b   1.000
_cell.length_c   1.000
_cell.angle_alpha   90.00
_cell.angle_beta   90.00
_cell.angle_gamma   90.00
#
_symmetry.space_group_name_H-M   'P 1'
#
loop_
_entity.id
_entity.type
_entity.pdbx_description
1 polymer ?
#
loop_
_entity_poly.entity_id
_entity_poly.type
_entity_poly.pdbx_seq_one_letter_code
_entity_poly.pdbx_strand_id
1 'polypeptide(L)'
;MNGKKTNIASFSCRPGDVVAVGAKPSSQQLVTRSLDLTQATVVPDWLEGDRDKLTGKIARVPSKEEIAPIVNEQLIVEFYSR
;
A
#
# COMPACT_ATOMS: atom_id res chain seq x y z
N MET A 1 2.77 -8.69 8.02
CA MET A 1 2.10 -9.26 6.84
C MET A 1 1.46 -10.58 7.22
N ASN A 2 0.13 -10.71 7.13
CA ASN A 2 -0.61 -11.93 7.46
C ASN A 2 -0.16 -12.59 8.80
N GLY A 3 -0.02 -11.77 9.85
CA GLY A 3 0.46 -12.21 11.17
C GLY A 3 1.96 -12.50 11.29
N LYS A 4 2.73 -12.46 10.20
CA LYS A 4 4.20 -12.63 10.20
C LYS A 4 4.93 -11.30 10.08
N LYS A 5 6.09 -11.20 10.74
CA LYS A 5 6.97 -10.04 10.61
C LYS A 5 7.62 -10.04 9.22
N THR A 6 7.58 -8.89 8.55
CA THR A 6 8.21 -8.68 7.24
C THR A 6 9.03 -7.39 7.32
N ASN A 7 10.25 -7.43 6.78
CA ASN A 7 11.19 -6.31 6.73
C ASN A 7 11.70 -6.03 5.31
N ILE A 8 11.07 -6.62 4.29
CA ILE A 8 11.43 -6.47 2.88
C ILE A 8 10.47 -5.46 2.27
N ALA A 9 10.98 -4.29 1.87
CA ALA A 9 10.17 -3.23 1.26
C ALA A 9 9.66 -3.62 -0.14
N SER A 10 10.39 -4.48 -0.86
CA SER A 10 10.03 -5.01 -2.18
C SER A 10 9.11 -6.24 -2.13
N PHE A 11 8.49 -6.53 -0.97
CA PHE A 11 7.57 -7.65 -0.85
C PHE A 11 6.38 -7.46 -1.81
N SER A 12 6.15 -8.46 -2.68
CA SER A 12 5.04 -8.45 -3.61
C SER A 12 3.75 -8.87 -2.91
N CYS A 13 2.91 -7.89 -2.58
CA CYS A 13 1.60 -8.12 -1.97
C CYS A 13 0.63 -8.73 -2.99
N ARG A 14 -0.23 -9.63 -2.52
CA ARG A 14 -1.29 -10.26 -3.31
C ARG A 14 -2.67 -9.80 -2.81
N PRO A 15 -3.71 -9.86 -3.68
CA PRO A 15 -5.09 -9.69 -3.22
C PRO A 15 -5.40 -10.60 -2.03
N GLY A 16 -6.07 -10.04 -1.03
CA GLY A 16 -6.38 -10.68 0.25
C GLY A 16 -5.32 -10.53 1.33
N ASP A 17 -4.10 -10.09 1.00
CA ASP A 17 -3.06 -9.90 2.01
C ASP A 17 -3.41 -8.76 2.98
N VAL A 18 -3.16 -8.99 4.26
CA VAL A 18 -3.38 -8.04 5.36
C VAL A 18 -2.05 -7.55 5.93
N VAL A 19 -1.85 -6.25 5.87
CA VAL A 19 -0.74 -5.53 6.49
C VAL A 19 -1.21 -4.99 7.84
N ALA A 20 -0.42 -5.23 8.88
CA ALA A 20 -0.69 -4.72 10.22
C ALA A 20 0.58 -4.09 10.78
N VAL A 21 0.43 -3.00 11.52
CA VAL A 21 1.55 -2.33 12.19
C VAL A 21 2.00 -3.18 13.38
N GLY A 22 3.31 -3.36 13.51
CA GLY A 22 3.87 -4.11 14.64
C GLY A 22 3.64 -3.41 15.98
N ALA A 23 3.52 -4.19 17.06
CA ALA A 23 3.18 -3.71 18.42
C ALA A 23 4.18 -2.73 19.07
N LYS A 24 5.28 -2.35 18.39
CA LYS A 24 6.26 -1.41 18.94
C LYS A 24 5.61 -0.02 19.07
N PRO A 25 5.62 0.63 20.25
CA PRO A 25 4.95 1.92 20.46
C PRO A 25 5.39 3.01 19.48
N SER A 26 6.70 3.08 19.18
CA SER A 26 7.22 4.05 18.22
C SER A 26 6.68 3.84 16.80
N SER A 27 6.42 2.59 16.42
CA SER A 27 5.84 2.26 15.11
C SER A 27 4.36 2.63 15.06
N GLN A 28 3.62 2.33 16.11
CA GLN A 28 2.20 2.69 16.21
C GLN A 28 2.03 4.22 16.19
N GLN A 29 2.80 4.94 17.00
CA GLN A 29 2.75 6.41 17.04
C GLN A 29 3.09 7.06 15.68
N LEU A 30 4.08 6.51 14.98
CA LEU A 30 4.44 6.99 13.63
C LEU A 30 3.26 6.82 12.67
N VAL A 31 2.65 5.63 12.63
CA VAL A 31 1.55 5.36 11.71
C VAL A 31 0.30 6.15 12.07
N THR A 32 -0.05 6.29 13.35
CA THR A 32 -1.17 7.14 13.80
C THR A 32 -0.99 8.57 13.31
N ARG A 33 0.19 9.16 13.50
CA ARG A 33 0.48 10.52 13.01
C ARG A 33 0.35 10.62 11.49
N SER A 34 0.86 9.65 10.75
CA SER A 34 0.74 9.62 9.29
C SER A 34 -0.72 9.51 8.84
N LEU A 35 -1.51 8.67 9.50
CA LEU A 35 -2.93 8.53 9.23
C LEU A 35 -3.67 9.86 9.50
N ASP A 36 -3.34 10.58 10.57
CA ASP A 36 -3.95 11.88 10.88
C ASP A 36 -3.67 12.93 9.81
N LEU A 37 -2.45 12.95 9.27
CA LEU A 37 -2.07 13.83 8.17
C LEU A 37 -2.79 13.51 6.86
N THR A 38 -3.27 12.28 6.68
CA THR A 38 -3.93 11.81 5.45
C THR A 38 -5.44 11.61 5.61
N GLN A 39 -6.06 12.18 6.64
CA GLN A 39 -7.52 12.04 6.87
C GLN A 39 -8.38 12.52 5.69
N ALA A 40 -7.93 13.53 4.95
CA ALA A 40 -8.62 14.04 3.77
C ALA A 40 -8.37 13.22 2.49
N THR A 41 -7.41 12.29 2.53
CA THR A 41 -7.08 11.45 1.38
C THR A 41 -8.07 10.30 1.27
N VAL A 42 -8.71 10.18 0.11
CA VAL A 42 -9.59 9.04 -0.18
C VAL A 42 -8.75 7.78 -0.33
N VAL A 43 -9.12 6.73 0.40
CA VAL A 43 -8.51 5.40 0.23
C VAL A 43 -9.01 4.83 -1.11
N PRO A 44 -8.11 4.43 -2.02
CA PRO A 44 -8.52 3.84 -3.29
C PRO A 44 -9.27 2.53 -3.10
N ASP A 45 -10.20 2.20 -3.99
CA ASP A 45 -11.08 1.02 -3.89
C ASP A 45 -10.34 -0.33 -3.89
N TRP A 46 -9.09 -0.38 -4.38
CA TRP A 46 -8.27 -1.58 -4.35
C TRP A 46 -7.57 -1.81 -2.99
N LEU A 47 -7.76 -0.88 -2.03
CA LEU A 47 -7.29 -0.96 -0.65
C LEU A 47 -8.45 -0.86 0.34
N GLU A 48 -8.39 -1.65 1.41
CA GLU A 48 -9.23 -1.50 2.58
C GLU A 48 -8.34 -1.05 3.76
N GLY A 49 -8.78 -0.04 4.53
CA GLY A 49 -8.05 0.46 5.69
C GLY A 49 -8.92 0.51 6.95
N ASP A 50 -8.39 -0.01 8.05
CA ASP A 50 -8.99 0.07 9.39
C ASP A 50 -8.02 0.85 10.30
N ARG A 51 -8.40 2.10 10.60
CA ARG A 51 -7.58 3.04 11.36
C ARG A 51 -7.52 2.68 12.84
N ASP A 52 -8.57 2.08 13.38
CA ASP A 52 -8.63 1.68 14.79
C ASP A 52 -7.73 0.47 15.05
N LYS A 53 -7.72 -0.49 14.12
CA LYS A 53 -6.86 -1.68 14.20
C LYS A 53 -5.45 -1.45 13.66
N LEU A 54 -5.20 -0.32 13.01
CA LEU A 54 -3.93 -0.03 12.31
C LEU A 54 -3.58 -1.15 11.33
N THR A 55 -4.58 -1.56 10.55
CA THR A 55 -4.48 -2.60 9.52
C THR A 55 -4.93 -2.09 8.17
N GLY A 56 -4.33 -2.63 7.10
CA GLY A 56 -4.78 -2.44 5.74
C GLY A 56 -4.82 -3.77 5.00
N LYS A 57 -5.70 -3.90 4.01
CA LYS A 57 -5.86 -5.10 3.19
C LYS A 57 -5.82 -4.74 1.71
N ILE A 58 -5.15 -5.57 0.93
CA ILE A 58 -5.19 -5.48 -0.53
C ILE A 58 -6.49 -6.13 -0.98
N ALA A 59 -7.46 -5.34 -1.46
CA ALA A 59 -8.74 -5.89 -1.92
C ALA A 59 -8.56 -6.58 -3.27
N ARG A 60 -7.84 -5.94 -4.20
CA ARG A 60 -7.55 -6.45 -5.54
C ARG A 60 -6.31 -5.80 -6.14
N VAL A 61 -5.92 -6.27 -7.32
CA VAL A 61 -4.94 -5.58 -8.16
C VAL A 61 -5.60 -4.31 -8.73
N PRO A 62 -4.94 -3.14 -8.68
CA PRO A 62 -5.45 -1.92 -9.29
C PRO A 62 -5.50 -2.03 -10.82
N SER A 63 -6.48 -1.35 -11.43
CA SER A 63 -6.51 -1.14 -12.88
C SER A 63 -5.57 0.01 -13.28
N LYS A 64 -5.28 0.11 -14.58
CA LYS A 64 -4.34 1.11 -15.11
C LYS A 64 -4.83 2.55 -14.90
N GLU A 65 -6.14 2.75 -14.89
CA GLU A 65 -6.76 4.06 -14.70
C GLU A 65 -6.64 4.55 -13.24
N GLU A 66 -6.59 3.62 -12.28
CA GLU A 66 -6.53 3.93 -10.84
C GLU A 66 -5.14 4.36 -10.35
N ILE A 67 -4.08 4.00 -11.07
CA ILE A 67 -2.69 4.28 -10.69
C ILE A 67 -2.18 5.65 -11.17
N ALA A 68 -2.98 6.38 -11.96
CA ALA A 68 -2.65 7.70 -12.51
C ALA A 68 -1.18 7.84 -12.94
N PRO A 69 -0.75 7.12 -14.00
CA PRO A 69 0.66 7.01 -14.35
C PRO A 69 1.25 8.39 -14.70
N ILE A 70 2.33 8.75 -14.00
CA ILE A 70 3.08 10.01 -14.21
C ILE A 70 4.06 9.94 -15.40
N VAL A 71 4.24 8.75 -16.00
CA VAL A 71 5.17 8.48 -17.11
C VAL A 71 4.47 7.68 -18.21
N ASN A 72 4.91 7.86 -19.44
CA ASN A 72 4.42 7.05 -20.57
C ASN A 72 5.10 5.68 -20.55
N GLU A 73 4.35 4.66 -20.12
CA GLU A 73 4.79 3.27 -20.06
C GLU A 73 5.31 2.73 -21.40
N GLN A 74 4.74 3.19 -22.53
CA GLN A 74 5.16 2.74 -23.85
C GLN A 74 6.64 3.05 -24.12
N LEU A 75 7.12 4.23 -23.68
CA LEU A 75 8.53 4.61 -23.83
C LEU A 75 9.48 3.67 -23.07
N ILE A 76 9.02 3.13 -21.95
CA ILE A 76 9.78 2.18 -21.14
C ILE A 76 9.88 0.84 -21.88
N VAL A 77 8.77 0.34 -22.42
CA VAL A 77 8.73 -0.91 -23.20
C VAL A 77 9.66 -0.82 -24.42
N GLU A 78 9.55 0.27 -25.19
CA GLU A 78 10.39 0.51 -26.38
C GLU A 78 11.89 0.57 -26.05
N PHE A 79 12.25 1.11 -24.88
CA PHE A 79 13.64 1.19 -24.45
C PHE A 79 14.23 -0.19 -24.12
N TYR A 80 13.47 -1.04 -23.43
CA TYR A 80 13.92 -2.38 -23.03
C TYR A 80 13.75 -3.46 -24.11
N SER A 81 13.04 -3.18 -25.21
CA SER A 81 12.91 -4.11 -26.35
C SER A 81 14.05 -4.02 -27.37
N ARG A 82 15.06 -3.19 -27.12
CA ARG A 82 16.31 -3.12 -27.90
C ARG A 82 17.34 -4.10 -27.36
#